data_AF-A0AA40LIJ9-F1
#
_entry.id   AF-A0AA40LIJ9-F1
#
_cell.length_a   1.000
_cell.length_b   1.000
_cell.length_c   1.000
_cell.angle_alpha   90.00
_cell.angle_beta   90.00
_cell.angle_gamma   90.00
#
_symmetry.space_group_name_H-M   'P 1'
#
loop_
_entity.id
_entity.type
_entity.pdbx_description
1 polymer ?
#
loop_
_entity_poly.entity_id
_entity_poly.type
_entity_poly.pdbx_seq_one_letter_code
_entity_poly.pdbx_strand_id
1 'polypeptide(L)'
;MDSYHFASIDLPAINVDNQTVTGEDFFKLVSGLTFAKGPRGANATFDLYTTSWAQDSSQEAKKKTVVDFETDVFFLMPTKMAVAQHRASAKSARTYTYLFSHPSRNPLYPSWVGADHVDELPYVFGKPFANPLIYRAQDRTVSQAMIAYWTNFARTGDPNKGHSAVPTQWDPYTQENGNYLEINKKMDGQSLKQHLRSSYLQYWTHTYQALPTVTGDGAAPLPPSDDSEAIP
;
A
#
# COMPACT_ATOMS: atom_id res chain seq x y z
N MET A 1 1.88 -2.32 -3.92
CA MET A 1 2.00 -1.07 -4.70
C MET A 1 1.59 0.05 -3.80
N ASP A 2 2.29 1.14 -3.94
CA ASP A 2 2.13 2.39 -3.25
C ASP A 2 1.27 3.31 -4.13
N SER A 3 0.69 4.35 -3.54
CA SER A 3 -0.16 5.33 -4.23
C SER A 3 0.55 6.67 -4.42
N TYR A 4 1.86 6.65 -4.66
CA TYR A 4 2.69 7.87 -4.70
C TYR A 4 2.14 8.89 -5.71
N HIS A 5 1.73 8.45 -6.91
CA HIS A 5 1.17 9.35 -7.91
C HIS A 5 -0.09 10.07 -7.42
N PHE A 6 -1.02 9.35 -6.77
CA PHE A 6 -2.25 9.93 -6.20
C PHE A 6 -1.91 10.94 -5.10
N ALA A 7 -1.03 10.54 -4.19
CA ALA A 7 -0.60 11.38 -3.07
C ALA A 7 0.07 12.67 -3.57
N SER A 8 0.79 12.60 -4.69
CA SER A 8 1.41 13.78 -5.31
C SER A 8 0.40 14.74 -5.96
N ILE A 9 -0.80 14.26 -6.30
CA ILE A 9 -1.89 15.10 -6.83
C ILE A 9 -2.63 15.77 -5.67
N ASP A 10 -2.97 14.99 -4.64
CA ASP A 10 -3.73 15.48 -3.48
C ASP A 10 -2.86 16.35 -2.56
N LEU A 11 -1.56 16.05 -2.45
CA LEU A 11 -0.59 16.83 -1.72
C LEU A 11 0.70 17.10 -2.54
N PRO A 12 0.70 18.14 -3.40
CA PRO A 12 1.83 18.43 -4.31
C PRO A 12 3.20 18.60 -3.65
N ALA A 13 3.24 19.01 -2.38
CA ALA A 13 4.47 19.15 -1.60
C ALA A 13 5.29 17.84 -1.51
N ILE A 14 4.66 16.67 -1.71
CA ILE A 14 5.34 15.37 -1.75
C ILE A 14 6.38 15.33 -2.88
N ASN A 15 6.07 15.88 -4.05
CA ASN A 15 6.88 15.80 -5.25
C ASN A 15 7.88 16.96 -5.41
N VAL A 16 7.92 17.90 -4.46
CA VAL A 16 8.83 19.06 -4.54
C VAL A 16 9.84 19.00 -3.39
N ASP A 17 11.13 18.91 -3.73
CA ASP A 17 12.22 18.74 -2.76
C ASP A 17 12.29 19.88 -1.72
N ASN A 18 11.99 21.11 -2.14
CA ASN A 18 12.04 22.29 -1.29
C ASN A 18 10.71 22.61 -0.59
N GLN A 19 9.67 21.79 -0.78
CA GLN A 19 8.40 21.95 -0.06
C GLN A 19 8.32 20.95 1.09
N THR A 20 7.73 21.44 2.18
CA THR A 20 7.51 20.69 3.40
C THR A 20 6.07 20.20 3.47
N VAL A 21 5.90 18.96 3.90
CA VAL A 21 4.60 18.44 4.35
C VAL A 21 4.46 18.80 5.82
N THR A 22 3.39 19.53 6.15
CA THR A 22 3.05 19.88 7.53
C THR A 22 2.05 18.89 8.14
N GLY A 23 1.91 18.91 9.46
CA GLY A 23 0.85 18.16 10.14
C GLY A 23 -0.54 18.64 9.74
N GLU A 24 -0.71 19.95 9.52
CA GLU A 24 -1.96 20.54 9.06
C GLU A 24 -2.35 20.04 7.67
N ASP A 25 -1.40 20.01 6.74
CA ASP A 25 -1.59 19.49 5.38
C ASP A 25 -2.07 18.03 5.41
N PHE A 26 -1.40 17.19 6.20
CA PHE A 26 -1.77 15.80 6.35
C PHE A 26 -3.12 15.65 7.05
N PHE A 27 -3.42 16.45 8.07
CA PHE A 27 -4.70 16.42 8.78
C PHE A 27 -5.87 16.81 7.87
N LYS A 28 -5.69 17.78 6.97
CA LYS A 28 -6.70 18.15 5.97
C LYS A 28 -7.01 16.99 5.03
N LEU A 29 -5.97 16.32 4.51
CA LEU A 29 -6.12 15.13 3.67
C LEU A 29 -6.85 14.00 4.42
N VAL A 30 -6.40 13.68 5.62
CA VAL A 30 -7.03 12.68 6.49
C VAL A 30 -8.50 13.02 6.74
N SER A 31 -8.82 14.27 7.05
CA SER A 31 -10.19 14.74 7.26
C SER A 31 -11.07 14.55 6.02
N GLY A 32 -10.52 14.83 4.84
CA GLY A 32 -11.20 14.63 3.56
C GLY A 32 -11.56 13.16 3.30
N LEU A 33 -10.62 12.25 3.55
CA LEU A 33 -10.82 10.81 3.31
C LEU A 33 -11.57 10.09 4.45
N THR A 34 -11.70 10.73 5.62
CA THR A 34 -12.41 10.16 6.77
C THR A 34 -13.72 10.87 7.11
N PHE A 35 -14.21 11.72 6.20
CA PHE A 35 -15.37 12.60 6.40
C PHE A 35 -16.60 11.90 6.97
N ALA A 36 -16.84 10.63 6.61
CA ALA A 36 -17.97 9.85 7.08
C ALA A 36 -18.04 9.70 8.61
N LYS A 37 -16.90 9.79 9.31
CA LYS A 37 -16.80 9.71 10.79
C LYS A 37 -16.50 11.08 11.43
N GLY A 38 -16.49 12.14 10.63
CA GLY A 38 -16.27 13.53 11.05
C GLY A 38 -14.96 13.75 11.82
N PRO A 39 -14.90 14.77 12.70
CA PRO A 39 -13.69 15.11 13.46
C PRO A 39 -13.14 13.96 14.30
N ARG A 40 -13.99 13.07 14.82
CA ARG A 40 -13.53 11.91 15.60
C ARG A 40 -12.78 10.91 14.74
N GLY A 41 -13.27 10.66 13.52
CA GLY A 41 -12.57 9.85 12.53
C GLY A 41 -11.23 10.46 12.14
N ALA A 42 -11.27 11.74 11.77
CA ALA A 42 -10.08 12.48 11.36
C ALA A 42 -8.98 12.45 12.43
N ASN A 43 -9.31 12.80 13.68
CA ASN A 43 -8.35 12.81 14.79
C ASN A 43 -7.78 11.40 15.04
N ALA A 44 -8.63 10.39 15.19
CA ALA A 44 -8.17 9.04 15.47
C ALA A 44 -7.30 8.47 14.33
N THR A 45 -7.58 8.82 13.08
CA THR A 45 -6.77 8.41 11.93
C THR A 45 -5.45 9.16 11.92
N PHE A 46 -5.48 10.48 12.11
CA PHE A 46 -4.28 11.30 12.17
C PHE A 46 -3.32 10.82 13.26
N ASP A 47 -3.82 10.57 14.47
CA ASP A 47 -3.03 10.07 15.60
C ASP A 47 -2.34 8.74 15.27
N LEU A 48 -3.08 7.80 14.64
CA LEU A 48 -2.52 6.51 14.23
C LEU A 48 -1.38 6.68 13.23
N TYR A 49 -1.60 7.43 12.15
CA TYR A 49 -0.64 7.55 11.06
C TYR A 49 0.57 8.43 11.43
N THR A 50 0.42 9.35 12.37
CA THR A 50 1.51 10.21 12.84
C THR A 50 2.26 9.67 14.06
N THR A 51 1.89 8.51 14.60
CA THR A 51 2.54 7.92 15.79
C THR A 51 4.07 7.78 15.63
N SER A 52 4.56 7.46 14.42
CA SER A 52 6.00 7.33 14.14
C SER A 52 6.74 8.66 14.08
N TRP A 53 6.04 9.80 13.92
CA TRP A 53 6.67 11.11 13.73
C TRP A 53 7.38 11.61 14.99
N ALA A 54 7.02 11.09 16.17
CA ALA A 54 7.75 11.34 17.41
C ALA A 54 9.18 10.77 17.37
N GLN A 55 9.43 9.73 16.57
CA GLN A 55 10.75 9.11 16.40
C GLN A 55 11.48 9.63 15.16
N ASP A 56 10.75 9.85 14.07
CA ASP A 56 11.29 10.40 12.83
C ASP A 56 10.32 11.41 12.22
N SER A 57 10.60 12.69 12.42
CA SER A 57 9.83 13.81 11.88
C SER A 57 10.41 14.36 10.57
N SER A 58 11.30 13.62 9.90
CA SER A 58 11.90 14.04 8.64
C SER A 58 10.85 14.23 7.54
N GLN A 59 11.17 15.06 6.55
CA GLN A 59 10.27 15.26 5.40
C GLN A 59 10.05 13.98 4.60
N GLU A 60 11.07 13.10 4.50
CA GLU A 60 10.90 11.80 3.87
C GLU A 60 9.90 10.93 4.64
N ALA A 61 9.98 10.87 5.98
CA ALA A 61 9.05 10.10 6.81
C ALA A 61 7.61 10.63 6.72
N LYS A 62 7.44 11.96 6.73
CA LYS A 62 6.12 12.60 6.56
C LYS A 62 5.53 12.33 5.17
N LYS A 63 6.31 12.50 4.10
CA LYS A 63 5.89 12.21 2.72
C LYS A 63 5.51 10.74 2.55
N LYS A 64 6.30 9.81 3.09
CA LYS A 64 5.98 8.37 3.12
C LYS A 64 4.69 8.08 3.87
N THR A 65 4.44 8.76 4.99
CA THR A 65 3.21 8.60 5.77
C THR A 65 1.97 8.97 4.96
N VAL A 66 2.05 10.04 4.15
CA VAL A 66 0.95 10.42 3.25
C VAL A 66 0.70 9.34 2.19
N VAL A 67 1.77 8.85 1.56
CA VAL A 67 1.68 7.77 0.55
C VAL A 67 1.11 6.48 1.17
N ASP A 68 1.57 6.10 2.36
CA ASP A 68 1.08 4.94 3.10
C ASP A 68 -0.41 5.06 3.45
N PHE A 69 -0.86 6.26 3.86
CA PHE A 69 -2.25 6.53 4.20
C PHE A 69 -3.18 6.32 3.00
N GLU A 70 -2.88 6.95 1.87
CA GLU A 70 -3.68 6.77 0.65
C GLU A 70 -3.59 5.34 0.10
N THR A 71 -2.42 4.71 0.21
CA THR A 71 -2.23 3.31 -0.19
C THR A 71 -3.16 2.41 0.63
N ASP A 72 -3.24 2.64 1.93
CA ASP A 72 -4.12 1.90 2.84
C ASP A 72 -5.60 2.12 2.47
N VAL A 73 -6.03 3.38 2.32
CA VAL A 73 -7.43 3.75 2.09
C VAL A 73 -7.93 3.29 0.71
N PHE A 74 -7.17 3.54 -0.36
CA PHE A 74 -7.62 3.27 -1.72
C PHE A 74 -7.43 1.82 -2.16
N PHE A 75 -6.38 1.15 -1.68
CA PHE A 75 -5.98 -0.14 -2.22
C PHE A 75 -5.85 -1.24 -1.17
N LEU A 76 -4.96 -1.06 -0.20
CA LEU A 76 -4.51 -2.18 0.63
C LEU A 76 -5.60 -2.67 1.58
N MET A 77 -6.30 -1.79 2.30
CA MET A 77 -7.32 -2.22 3.26
C MET A 77 -8.53 -2.86 2.57
N PRO A 78 -9.10 -2.28 1.50
CA PRO A 78 -10.14 -2.95 0.72
C PRO A 78 -9.69 -4.31 0.16
N THR A 79 -8.45 -4.41 -0.36
CA THR A 79 -7.91 -5.67 -0.88
C THR A 79 -7.77 -6.73 0.21
N LYS A 80 -7.24 -6.35 1.39
CA LYS A 80 -7.10 -7.27 2.53
C LYS A 80 -8.46 -7.79 2.99
N MET A 81 -9.48 -6.92 3.05
CA MET A 81 -10.85 -7.33 3.37
C MET A 81 -11.43 -8.27 2.31
N ALA A 82 -11.24 -7.97 1.03
CA ALA A 82 -11.71 -8.80 -0.08
C ALA A 82 -11.06 -10.20 -0.08
N VAL A 83 -9.75 -10.27 0.15
CA VAL A 83 -9.01 -11.54 0.26
C VAL A 83 -9.50 -12.37 1.44
N ALA A 84 -9.68 -11.75 2.61
CA ALA A 84 -10.21 -12.42 3.79
C ALA A 84 -11.65 -12.93 3.56
N GLN A 85 -12.50 -12.12 2.93
CA GLN A 85 -13.88 -12.46 2.61
C GLN A 85 -13.96 -13.60 1.58
N HIS A 86 -13.15 -13.54 0.52
CA HIS A 86 -13.06 -14.61 -0.47
C HIS A 86 -12.64 -15.91 0.21
N ARG A 87 -11.62 -15.88 1.09
CA ARG A 87 -11.18 -17.07 1.81
C ARG A 87 -12.25 -17.62 2.76
N ALA A 88 -12.97 -16.75 3.48
CA ALA A 88 -14.05 -17.14 4.37
C ALA A 88 -15.21 -17.84 3.63
N SER A 89 -15.47 -17.41 2.40
CA SER A 89 -16.60 -17.88 1.58
C SER A 89 -16.21 -19.04 0.65
N ALA A 90 -14.92 -19.33 0.50
CA ALA A 90 -14.42 -20.34 -0.42
C ALA A 90 -14.72 -21.76 0.08
N LYS A 91 -15.42 -22.55 -0.75
CA LYS A 91 -15.65 -23.98 -0.49
C LYS A 91 -14.42 -24.82 -0.83
N SER A 92 -14.00 -24.76 -2.09
CA SER A 92 -12.83 -25.48 -2.63
C SER A 92 -11.81 -24.56 -3.32
N ALA A 93 -12.16 -23.29 -3.53
CA ALA A 93 -11.27 -22.34 -4.17
C ALA A 93 -10.10 -21.97 -3.27
N ARG A 94 -8.92 -21.85 -3.87
CA ARG A 94 -7.72 -21.34 -3.20
C ARG A 94 -7.67 -19.82 -3.35
N THR A 95 -7.15 -19.16 -2.32
CA THR A 95 -7.00 -17.70 -2.31
C THR A 95 -5.52 -17.39 -2.27
N TYR A 96 -5.08 -16.40 -3.03
CA TYR A 96 -3.70 -15.94 -3.04
C TYR A 96 -3.70 -14.42 -3.00
N THR A 97 -2.69 -13.84 -2.37
CA THR A 97 -2.47 -12.39 -2.35
C THR A 97 -0.97 -12.12 -2.47
N TYR A 98 -0.62 -10.99 -3.08
CA TYR A 98 0.76 -10.56 -3.25
C TYR A 98 0.92 -9.08 -2.95
N LEU A 99 2.16 -8.67 -2.65
CA LEU A 99 2.61 -7.29 -2.63
C LEU A 99 3.67 -7.15 -3.72
N PHE A 100 3.38 -6.41 -4.78
CA PHE A 100 4.41 -6.00 -5.72
C PHE A 100 5.22 -4.84 -5.11
N SER A 101 6.53 -5.04 -4.99
CA SER A 101 7.47 -4.11 -4.32
C SER A 101 8.76 -3.88 -5.11
N HIS A 102 8.75 -4.17 -6.42
CA HIS A 102 9.89 -3.80 -7.28
C HIS A 102 9.87 -2.28 -7.51
N PRO A 103 10.90 -1.52 -7.10
CA PRO A 103 10.85 -0.07 -7.11
C PRO A 103 10.60 0.51 -8.51
N SER A 104 9.89 1.64 -8.54
CA SER A 104 9.56 2.35 -9.76
C SER A 104 10.81 2.69 -10.55
N ARG A 105 10.67 2.64 -11.88
CA ARG A 105 11.74 3.02 -12.80
C ARG A 105 11.62 4.47 -13.26
N ASN A 106 10.60 5.20 -12.80
CA ASN A 106 10.39 6.57 -13.19
C ASN A 106 11.52 7.46 -12.62
N PRO A 107 12.38 8.05 -13.46
CA PRO A 107 13.51 8.85 -12.99
C PRO A 107 13.09 10.17 -12.32
N LEU A 108 11.82 10.55 -12.44
CA LEU A 108 11.27 11.74 -11.80
C LEU A 108 10.81 11.47 -10.36
N TYR A 109 10.68 10.21 -9.95
CA TYR A 109 10.25 9.87 -8.60
C TYR A 109 11.43 9.96 -7.63
N PRO A 110 11.21 10.44 -6.39
CA PRO A 110 12.20 10.35 -5.33
C PRO A 110 12.69 8.93 -5.12
N SER A 111 13.95 8.78 -4.71
CA SER A 111 14.61 7.46 -4.55
C SER A 111 13.96 6.56 -3.51
N TRP A 112 13.16 7.13 -2.61
CA TRP A 112 12.44 6.42 -1.57
C TRP A 112 11.10 5.83 -2.02
N VAL A 113 10.61 6.19 -3.22
CA VAL A 113 9.36 5.65 -3.77
C VAL A 113 9.54 4.17 -4.10
N GLY A 114 8.60 3.36 -3.61
CA GLY A 114 8.53 1.93 -3.88
C GLY A 114 7.96 1.63 -5.26
N ALA A 115 7.02 0.69 -5.33
CA ALA A 115 6.35 0.33 -6.58
C ALA A 115 5.03 1.11 -6.68
N ASP A 116 4.93 2.10 -7.56
CA ASP A 116 3.73 2.93 -7.65
C ASP A 116 2.59 2.20 -8.37
N HIS A 117 1.40 2.80 -8.35
CA HIS A 117 0.26 2.30 -9.08
C HIS A 117 0.59 2.10 -10.57
N VAL A 118 0.19 0.95 -11.14
CA VAL A 118 0.41 0.56 -12.55
C VAL A 118 1.85 0.09 -12.87
N ASP A 119 2.80 0.22 -11.95
CA ASP A 119 4.20 -0.19 -12.20
C ASP A 119 4.35 -1.69 -12.44
N GLU A 120 3.40 -2.53 -12.02
CA GLU A 120 3.43 -3.98 -12.21
C GLU A 120 3.00 -4.40 -13.63
N LEU A 121 2.20 -3.59 -14.33
CA LEU A 121 1.64 -3.98 -15.63
C LEU A 121 2.70 -4.35 -16.67
N PRO A 122 3.80 -3.58 -16.88
CA PRO A 122 4.81 -3.95 -17.85
C PRO A 122 5.42 -5.34 -17.59
N TYR A 123 5.52 -5.75 -16.33
CA TYR A 123 6.06 -7.03 -15.92
C TYR A 123 5.09 -8.18 -16.19
N VAL A 124 3.80 -7.98 -15.92
CA VAL A 124 2.73 -8.95 -16.26
C VAL A 124 2.63 -9.17 -17.77
N PHE A 125 2.75 -8.10 -18.57
CA PHE A 125 2.62 -8.15 -20.03
C PHE A 125 3.93 -8.44 -20.78
N GLY A 126 5.03 -8.78 -20.08
CA GLY A 126 6.27 -9.19 -20.73
C GLY A 126 7.01 -8.07 -21.48
N LYS A 127 6.76 -6.80 -21.15
CA LYS A 127 7.47 -5.66 -21.77
C LYS A 127 9.00 -5.73 -21.59
N PRO A 128 9.55 -6.24 -20.46
CA PRO A 128 11.00 -6.46 -20.32
C PRO A 128 11.60 -7.42 -21.34
N PHE A 129 10.82 -8.35 -21.90
CA PHE A 129 11.24 -9.24 -22.98
C PHE A 129 11.02 -8.64 -24.36
N ALA A 130 9.90 -7.91 -24.55
CA ALA A 130 9.60 -7.26 -25.82
C ALA A 130 10.57 -6.11 -26.15
N ASN A 131 11.05 -5.39 -25.14
CA ASN A 131 11.93 -4.21 -25.29
C ASN A 131 13.22 -4.33 -24.45
N PRO A 132 14.09 -5.33 -24.72
CA PRO A 132 15.18 -5.68 -23.82
C PRO A 132 16.26 -4.59 -23.67
N LEU A 133 16.35 -3.64 -24.61
CA LEU A 133 17.25 -2.48 -24.53
C LEU A 133 16.79 -1.44 -23.51
N ILE A 134 15.48 -1.37 -23.23
CA ILE A 134 14.90 -0.42 -22.27
C ILE A 134 14.95 -1.00 -20.85
N TYR A 135 14.96 -2.32 -20.69
CA TYR A 135 14.83 -3.00 -19.40
C TYR A 135 16.11 -3.71 -18.96
N ARG A 136 16.39 -3.68 -17.66
CA ARG A 136 17.56 -4.32 -17.07
C ARG A 136 17.31 -5.82 -16.86
N ALA A 137 18.37 -6.58 -16.58
CA ALA A 137 18.25 -8.02 -16.30
C ALA A 137 17.30 -8.31 -15.13
N GLN A 138 17.39 -7.52 -14.05
CA GLN A 138 16.48 -7.62 -12.90
C GLN A 138 15.00 -7.46 -13.29
N ASP A 139 14.70 -6.67 -14.32
CA ASP A 139 13.32 -6.44 -14.74
C ASP A 139 12.76 -7.66 -15.48
N ARG A 140 13.60 -8.33 -16.27
CA ARG A 140 13.27 -9.61 -16.88
C ARG A 140 13.07 -10.70 -15.84
N THR A 141 13.86 -10.72 -14.76
CA THR A 141 13.66 -11.65 -13.64
C THR A 141 12.27 -11.48 -13.02
N VAL A 142 11.87 -10.23 -12.72
CA VAL A 142 10.54 -9.95 -12.15
C VAL A 142 9.42 -10.30 -13.13
N SER A 143 9.57 -9.92 -14.40
CA SER A 143 8.57 -10.24 -15.43
C SER A 143 8.43 -11.75 -15.67
N GLN A 144 9.54 -12.49 -15.66
CA GLN A 144 9.52 -13.95 -15.76
C GLN A 144 8.73 -14.57 -14.62
N ALA A 145 8.96 -14.12 -13.38
CA ALA A 145 8.28 -14.62 -12.20
C ALA A 145 6.77 -14.32 -12.27
N MET A 146 6.37 -13.08 -12.58
CA MET A 146 4.96 -12.71 -12.69
C MET A 146 4.26 -13.49 -13.80
N ILE A 147 4.83 -13.58 -14.99
CA ILE A 147 4.24 -14.37 -16.09
C ILE A 147 4.12 -15.85 -15.69
N ALA A 148 5.13 -16.42 -15.05
CA ALA A 148 5.09 -17.81 -14.58
C ALA A 148 3.93 -18.05 -13.62
N TYR A 149 3.85 -17.26 -12.54
CA TYR A 149 2.77 -17.38 -11.56
C TYR A 149 1.39 -17.13 -12.18
N TRP A 150 1.23 -16.12 -13.04
CA TRP A 150 -0.08 -15.73 -13.59
C TRP A 150 -0.58 -16.79 -14.58
N THR A 151 0.30 -17.31 -15.44
CA THR A 151 -0.07 -18.35 -16.42
C THR A 151 -0.27 -19.73 -15.79
N ASN A 152 0.49 -20.06 -14.74
CA ASN A 152 0.25 -21.27 -13.94
C ASN A 152 -1.11 -21.19 -13.24
N PHE A 153 -1.41 -20.06 -12.58
CA PHE A 153 -2.70 -19.84 -11.93
C PHE A 153 -3.86 -19.91 -12.94
N ALA A 154 -3.73 -19.27 -14.10
CA ALA A 154 -4.77 -19.33 -15.14
C ALA A 154 -5.04 -20.76 -15.63
N ARG A 155 -4.02 -21.64 -15.63
CA ARG A 155 -4.15 -23.03 -16.06
C ARG A 155 -4.73 -23.95 -15.00
N THR A 156 -4.33 -23.79 -13.72
CA THR A 156 -4.57 -24.80 -12.68
C THR A 156 -5.24 -24.27 -11.41
N GLY A 157 -5.40 -22.95 -11.28
CA GLY A 157 -5.72 -22.28 -10.02
C GLY A 157 -4.62 -22.36 -8.96
N ASP A 158 -3.42 -22.85 -9.32
CA ASP A 158 -2.22 -22.87 -8.48
C ASP A 158 -1.12 -22.04 -9.16
N PRO A 159 -0.65 -20.93 -8.56
CA PRO A 159 0.46 -20.18 -9.15
C PRO A 159 1.76 -21.02 -9.23
N ASN A 160 1.89 -22.08 -8.42
CA ASN A 160 3.09 -22.92 -8.37
C ASN A 160 3.06 -24.10 -9.34
N LYS A 161 1.90 -24.43 -9.94
CA LYS A 161 1.75 -25.62 -10.78
C LYS A 161 1.25 -25.24 -12.17
N GLY A 162 2.02 -25.59 -13.18
CA GLY A 162 1.66 -25.37 -14.57
C GLY A 162 2.83 -25.62 -15.49
N HIS A 163 2.91 -24.83 -16.55
CA HIS A 163 3.95 -24.95 -17.58
C HIS A 163 5.29 -24.37 -17.11
N SER A 164 5.25 -23.34 -16.27
CA SER A 164 6.41 -22.53 -15.95
C SER A 164 6.95 -22.86 -14.55
N ALA A 165 8.26 -22.99 -14.42
CA ALA A 165 8.91 -23.03 -13.11
C ALA A 165 8.76 -21.67 -12.41
N VAL A 166 8.59 -21.69 -11.09
CA VAL A 166 8.46 -20.50 -10.24
C VAL A 166 9.70 -20.34 -9.36
N PRO A 167 10.11 -19.10 -9.03
CA PRO A 167 11.36 -18.85 -8.30
C PRO A 167 11.28 -19.20 -6.81
N THR A 168 10.08 -19.20 -6.23
CA THR A 168 9.83 -19.58 -4.84
C THR A 168 8.39 -20.06 -4.70
N GLN A 169 8.04 -20.60 -3.54
CA GLN A 169 6.69 -21.10 -3.30
C GLN A 169 5.75 -19.96 -2.90
N TRP A 170 4.61 -19.87 -3.58
CA TRP A 170 3.52 -18.98 -3.23
C TRP A 170 2.42 -19.77 -2.53
N ASP A 171 2.48 -19.80 -1.20
CA ASP A 171 1.47 -20.51 -0.42
C ASP A 171 0.10 -19.82 -0.47
N PRO A 172 -1.00 -20.59 -0.47
CA PRO A 172 -2.34 -20.02 -0.38
C PRO A 172 -2.50 -19.15 0.86
N TYR A 173 -3.24 -18.06 0.72
CA TYR A 173 -3.63 -17.20 1.83
C TYR A 173 -4.47 -17.97 2.85
N THR A 174 -4.14 -17.77 4.12
CA THR A 174 -4.91 -18.22 5.29
C THR A 174 -5.23 -17.03 6.19
N GLN A 175 -6.37 -17.07 6.89
CA GLN A 175 -6.74 -15.98 7.78
C GLN A 175 -5.80 -15.89 8.99
N GLU A 176 -5.34 -17.05 9.46
CA GLU A 176 -4.45 -17.21 10.60
C GLU A 176 -3.09 -16.56 10.36
N ASN A 177 -2.45 -16.88 9.22
CA ASN A 177 -1.11 -16.36 8.92
C ASN A 177 -1.14 -15.00 8.23
N GLY A 178 -2.25 -14.65 7.58
CA GLY A 178 -2.33 -13.43 6.76
C GLY A 178 -1.21 -13.35 5.72
N ASN A 179 -0.79 -14.50 5.18
CA ASN A 179 0.40 -14.64 4.35
C ASN A 179 0.21 -14.05 2.95
N TYR A 180 1.27 -13.48 2.40
CA TYR A 180 1.31 -12.90 1.06
C TYR A 180 2.68 -13.12 0.43
N LEU A 181 2.72 -13.22 -0.89
CA LEU A 181 3.99 -13.23 -1.61
C LEU A 181 4.44 -11.81 -1.89
N GLU A 182 5.62 -11.42 -1.43
CA GLU A 182 6.26 -10.19 -1.89
C GLU A 182 6.99 -10.46 -3.21
N ILE A 183 6.66 -9.69 -4.24
CA ILE A 183 7.21 -9.85 -5.59
C ILE A 183 8.13 -8.67 -5.91
N ASN A 184 9.43 -8.96 -6.02
CA ASN A 184 10.45 -8.02 -6.49
C ASN A 184 11.63 -8.78 -7.14
N LYS A 185 12.73 -8.09 -7.46
CA LYS A 185 13.90 -8.70 -8.11
C LYS A 185 14.58 -9.83 -7.33
N LYS A 186 14.36 -9.92 -6.01
CA LYS A 186 14.91 -10.95 -5.12
C LYS A 186 13.79 -11.86 -4.64
N MET A 187 13.56 -12.94 -5.39
CA MET A 187 12.57 -13.97 -5.05
C MET A 187 13.28 -15.18 -4.45
N ASP A 188 13.04 -15.47 -3.18
CA ASP A 188 13.61 -16.60 -2.45
C ASP A 188 12.65 -17.10 -1.34
N GLY A 189 13.14 -17.95 -0.43
CA GLY A 189 12.34 -18.48 0.67
C GLY A 189 11.85 -17.44 1.68
N GLN A 190 12.37 -16.21 1.66
CA GLN A 190 11.95 -15.09 2.52
C GLN A 190 10.91 -14.18 1.84
N SER A 191 10.55 -14.45 0.58
CA SER A 191 9.53 -13.67 -0.13
C SER A 191 8.11 -13.94 0.35
N LEU A 192 7.84 -15.08 0.97
CA LEU A 192 6.55 -15.34 1.61
C LEU A 192 6.54 -14.67 2.98
N LYS A 193 5.77 -13.58 3.10
CA LYS A 193 5.67 -12.76 4.30
C LYS A 193 4.29 -12.87 4.91
N GLN A 194 4.13 -12.33 6.12
CA GLN A 194 2.91 -12.42 6.91
C GLN A 194 2.53 -11.06 7.51
N HIS A 195 1.27 -10.92 7.89
CA HIS A 195 0.76 -9.80 8.70
C HIS A 195 1.03 -8.38 8.16
N LEU A 196 1.06 -8.19 6.83
CA LEU A 196 1.24 -6.88 6.19
C LEU A 196 0.31 -5.82 6.79
N ARG A 197 0.87 -4.82 7.46
CA ARG A 197 0.15 -3.67 8.07
C ARG A 197 -1.09 -4.10 8.89
N SER A 198 -0.97 -5.19 9.64
CA SER A 198 -2.08 -5.79 10.40
C SER A 198 -2.69 -4.85 11.46
N SER A 199 -1.90 -4.00 12.10
CA SER A 199 -2.39 -2.98 13.05
C SER A 199 -3.29 -1.95 12.37
N TYR A 200 -2.93 -1.49 11.17
CA TYR A 200 -3.75 -0.58 10.37
C TYR A 200 -5.03 -1.28 9.90
N LEU A 201 -4.96 -2.54 9.48
CA LEU A 201 -6.16 -3.31 9.16
C LEU A 201 -7.11 -3.38 10.36
N GLN A 202 -6.60 -3.71 11.55
CA GLN A 202 -7.40 -3.76 12.76
C GLN A 202 -8.04 -2.40 13.09
N TYR A 203 -7.29 -1.31 12.91
CA TYR A 203 -7.85 0.04 13.07
C TYR A 203 -9.03 0.27 12.12
N TRP A 204 -8.84 0.04 10.82
CA TRP A 204 -9.86 0.32 9.82
C TRP A 204 -11.09 -0.59 9.95
N THR A 205 -10.92 -1.85 10.35
CA THR A 205 -12.03 -2.81 10.46
C THR A 205 -12.73 -2.81 11.83
N HIS A 206 -12.09 -2.29 12.88
CA HIS A 206 -12.70 -2.26 14.22
C HIS A 206 -12.84 -0.83 14.74
N THR A 207 -11.72 -0.13 14.96
CA THR A 207 -11.72 1.19 15.61
C THR A 207 -12.47 2.22 14.79
N TYR A 208 -12.12 2.39 13.51
CA TYR A 208 -12.73 3.38 12.63
C TYR A 208 -14.21 3.05 12.35
N GLN A 209 -14.53 1.78 12.10
CA GLN A 209 -15.91 1.34 11.84
C GLN A 209 -16.84 1.55 13.05
N ALA A 210 -16.33 1.37 14.27
CA ALA A 210 -17.10 1.57 15.51
C ALA A 210 -17.44 3.04 15.79
N LEU A 211 -16.77 4.01 15.14
CA LEU A 211 -17.11 5.42 15.30
C LEU A 211 -18.50 5.73 14.74
N PRO A 212 -19.28 6.64 15.37
CA PRO A 212 -20.55 7.09 14.82
C PRO A 212 -20.38 7.74 13.44
N THR A 213 -21.26 7.41 12.50
CA THR A 213 -21.32 8.11 11.21
C THR A 213 -21.96 9.48 11.38
N VAL A 214 -21.38 10.51 10.78
CA VAL A 214 -21.94 11.87 10.80
C VAL A 214 -22.96 11.99 9.66
N THR A 215 -24.19 12.37 9.99
CA THR A 215 -25.27 12.61 9.02
C THR A 215 -25.54 14.12 8.91
N GLY A 216 -25.02 14.79 7.86
CA GLY A 216 -25.29 16.19 7.53
C GLY A 216 -24.16 17.19 7.85
N ASP A 217 -24.12 18.30 7.10
CA ASP A 217 -23.09 19.35 6.96
C ASP A 217 -22.47 19.89 8.28
N GLY A 218 -21.69 19.06 8.96
CA GLY A 218 -20.87 19.47 10.10
C GLY A 218 -19.62 20.20 9.60
N ALA A 219 -19.39 21.41 10.13
CA ALA A 219 -18.27 22.28 9.80
C ALA A 219 -16.93 21.51 9.71
N ALA A 220 -16.10 21.90 8.73
CA ALA A 220 -14.78 21.32 8.51
C ALA A 220 -13.98 21.26 9.84
N PRO A 221 -13.36 20.12 10.16
CA PRO A 221 -12.56 19.99 11.38
C PRO A 221 -11.42 21.02 11.36
N LEU A 222 -11.20 21.70 12.49
CA LEU A 222 -10.03 22.57 12.67
C LEU A 222 -8.82 21.69 13.02
N PRO A 223 -7.62 22.01 12.48
CA PRO A 223 -6.39 21.32 12.86
C PRO A 223 -6.08 21.55 14.35
N PRO A 224 -5.41 20.59 15.04
CA PRO A 224 -4.95 20.79 16.41
C PRO A 224 -3.94 21.93 16.51
N SER A 225 -4.01 22.76 17.56
CA SER A 225 -3.05 23.84 17.81
C SER A 225 -1.71 23.28 18.31
N ASP A 226 -0.63 23.81 17.75
CA ASP A 226 0.73 23.47 18.16
C ASP A 226 1.05 24.23 19.46
N ASP A 227 0.70 23.65 20.61
CA ASP A 227 0.99 24.21 21.93
C ASP A 227 2.45 23.95 22.31
N SER A 228 3.38 24.43 21.47
CA SER A 228 4.80 24.54 21.78
C SER A 228 5.24 26.00 21.73
N GLU A 229 4.56 26.86 22.48
CA GLU A 229 5.12 28.11 23.00
C GLU A 229 4.28 28.61 24.20
N ALA A 230 4.65 28.16 25.40
CA ALA A 230 4.30 28.84 26.63
C ALA A 230 5.49 28.75 27.60
N ILE A 231 6.15 29.90 27.71
CA ILE A 231 7.40 30.19 28.39
C ILE A 231 7.15 30.39 29.90
N PRO A 232 8.19 30.65 30.72
CA PRO A 232 8.68 32.02 30.88
C PRO A 232 10.20 32.20 30.75
#